data_AF-A0A919HGM0-F1
#
_entry.id   AF-A0A919HGM0-F1
#
_cell.length_a   1.000
_cell.length_b   1.000
_cell.length_c   1.000
_cell.angle_alpha   90.00
_cell.angle_beta   90.00
_cell.angle_gamma   90.00
#
_symmetry.space_group_name_H-M   'P 1'
#
loop_
_entity.id
_entity.type
_entity.pdbx_description
1 polymer ?
#
loop_
_entity_poly.entity_id
_entity_poly.type
_entity_poly.pdbx_seq_one_letter_code
_entity_poly.pdbx_strand_id
1 'polypeptide(L)'
;MAAALGLALWTTTGCVTVHGEREVIPSATRADASGALKAFVTAYNKADKAYDPALDADRVTGALGAINQAGLKAKHVNNPQGNPDHTDLELTDPHYTIPKMAGWPKFFVVEADTNGDQDGDPAQDSSWLLVFTRSGPHALWQASYLTVLAPSRVPEFAVGKDGLAEAVKSDAPDLATAPGQLSKAYTTYLQQGGDGFAPGAQTSGWRAQREKDASRPGVSRQYIDQPVADGDFAPVGLRTKDGGAVIFFASRHYEKETAAKTLTLNVPPDVKALTTGDVKQSITLERISNQMVLDPKKGGDAQIRILSRIQGLTAAKGE
;
A
#
# COMPACT_ATOMS: atom_id res chain seq x y z
N MET A 1 39.32 70.05 12.16
CA MET A 1 38.01 69.54 12.61
C MET A 1 37.25 69.06 11.39
N ALA A 2 37.20 67.74 11.14
CA ALA A 2 36.26 67.02 10.27
C ALA A 2 36.77 65.57 10.09
N ALA A 3 36.15 64.62 10.81
CA ALA A 3 36.35 63.19 10.61
C ALA A 3 35.19 62.67 9.75
N ALA A 4 35.49 62.03 8.62
CA ALA A 4 34.50 61.40 7.76
C ALA A 4 34.42 59.90 8.08
N LEU A 5 33.34 59.47 8.75
CA LEU A 5 32.93 58.08 8.90
C LEU A 5 32.04 57.70 7.71
N GLY A 6 32.54 56.82 6.83
CA GLY A 6 31.73 56.17 5.81
C GLY A 6 31.03 54.94 6.39
N LEU A 7 29.70 54.98 6.51
CA LEU A 7 28.89 53.81 6.84
C LEU A 7 28.80 52.87 5.63
N ALA A 8 29.25 51.63 5.79
CA ALA A 8 28.92 50.53 4.89
C ALA A 8 27.52 50.00 5.24
N LEU A 9 26.57 50.15 4.31
CA LEU A 9 25.25 49.52 4.38
C LEU A 9 25.36 48.06 3.95
N TRP A 10 25.26 47.15 4.91
CA TRP A 10 25.11 45.72 4.63
C TRP A 10 23.63 45.45 4.36
N THR A 11 23.27 45.23 3.10
CA THR A 11 21.96 44.70 2.73
C THR A 11 21.93 43.21 3.08
N THR A 12 21.42 42.87 4.26
CA THR A 12 21.09 41.47 4.58
C THR A 12 19.86 41.08 3.77
N THR A 13 20.08 40.40 2.65
CA THR A 13 19.03 39.64 1.96
C THR A 13 18.61 38.50 2.88
N GLY A 14 17.53 38.69 3.63
CA GLY A 14 16.93 37.65 4.44
C GLY A 14 16.44 36.52 3.55
N CYS A 15 17.11 35.37 3.62
CA CYS A 15 16.58 34.11 3.12
C CYS A 15 15.27 33.83 3.86
N VAL A 16 14.14 33.94 3.16
CA VAL A 16 12.83 33.49 3.67
C VAL A 16 12.93 31.98 3.83
N THR A 17 13.12 31.53 5.07
CA THR A 17 12.95 30.12 5.42
C THR A 17 11.46 29.85 5.35
N VAL A 18 11.04 28.95 4.45
CA VAL A 18 9.63 28.59 4.25
C VAL A 18 9.09 27.97 5.54
N HIS A 19 8.32 28.73 6.32
CA HIS A 19 7.66 28.23 7.54
C HIS A 19 6.56 27.19 7.26
N GLY A 20 6.14 27.02 6.01
CA GLY A 20 5.07 26.12 5.60
C GLY A 20 5.34 24.63 5.85
N GLU A 21 6.60 24.22 6.07
CA GLU A 21 6.93 22.82 6.39
C GLU A 21 6.48 22.39 7.80
N ARG A 22 6.23 23.36 8.70
CA ARG A 22 5.80 23.10 10.09
C ARG A 22 4.31 23.31 10.31
N GLU A 23 3.62 23.96 9.39
CA GLU A 23 2.22 24.29 9.55
C GLU A 23 1.35 23.03 9.38
N VAL A 24 0.47 22.78 10.34
CA VAL A 24 -0.47 21.66 10.30
C VAL A 24 -1.72 22.11 9.54
N ILE A 25 -1.78 21.73 8.28
CA ILE A 25 -2.85 22.09 7.34
C ILE A 25 -3.57 20.85 6.81
N PRO A 26 -4.77 20.96 6.20
CA PRO A 26 -5.37 19.85 5.46
C PRO A 26 -4.37 19.27 4.44
N SER A 27 -4.32 17.95 4.34
CA SER A 27 -3.41 17.29 3.41
C SER A 27 -3.82 17.48 1.94
N ALA A 28 -5.10 17.73 1.69
CA ALA A 28 -5.69 18.00 0.38
C ALA A 28 -6.95 18.87 0.54
N THR A 29 -7.41 19.48 -0.56
CA THR A 29 -8.81 19.94 -0.64
C THR A 29 -9.70 18.80 -1.13
N ARG A 30 -11.02 18.90 -0.91
CA ARG A 30 -11.98 17.94 -1.50
C ARG A 30 -11.93 17.94 -3.03
N ALA A 31 -11.70 19.10 -3.66
CA ALA A 31 -11.57 19.21 -5.11
C ALA A 31 -10.32 18.47 -5.61
N ASP A 32 -9.18 18.63 -4.93
CA ASP A 32 -7.95 17.87 -5.25
C ASP A 32 -8.17 16.37 -5.10
N ALA A 33 -8.81 15.94 -4.01
CA ALA A 33 -9.04 14.53 -3.71
C ALA A 33 -9.97 13.87 -4.74
N SER A 34 -11.07 14.54 -5.10
CA SER A 34 -11.98 14.07 -6.14
C SER A 34 -11.33 14.06 -7.53
N GLY A 35 -10.55 15.09 -7.86
CA GLY A 35 -9.78 15.15 -9.11
C GLY A 35 -8.76 14.02 -9.21
N ALA A 36 -8.07 13.70 -8.12
CA ALA A 36 -7.12 12.59 -8.05
C ALA A 36 -7.80 11.23 -8.26
N LEU A 37 -8.94 10.98 -7.59
CA LEU A 37 -9.72 9.74 -7.79
C LEU A 37 -10.15 9.57 -9.25
N LYS A 38 -10.74 10.62 -9.85
CA LYS A 38 -11.17 10.60 -11.25
C LYS A 38 -10.00 10.32 -12.20
N ALA A 39 -8.86 10.96 -11.96
CA ALA A 39 -7.69 10.78 -12.80
C ALA A 39 -7.07 9.38 -12.65
N PHE A 40 -7.10 8.81 -11.44
CA PHE A 40 -6.73 7.41 -11.21
C PHE A 40 -7.64 6.46 -11.97
N VAL A 41 -8.97 6.53 -11.79
CA VAL A 41 -9.93 5.62 -12.47
C VAL A 41 -9.77 5.71 -13.99
N THR A 42 -9.64 6.93 -14.53
CA THR A 42 -9.45 7.14 -15.98
C THR A 42 -8.17 6.48 -16.50
N ALA A 43 -7.06 6.61 -15.78
CA ALA A 43 -5.79 6.03 -16.19
C ALA A 43 -5.77 4.51 -15.98
N TYR A 44 -6.29 4.04 -14.86
CA TYR A 44 -6.41 2.63 -14.51
C TYR A 44 -7.22 1.86 -15.56
N ASN A 45 -8.39 2.36 -15.98
CA ASN A 45 -9.18 1.71 -17.02
C ASN A 45 -8.46 1.68 -18.37
N LYS A 46 -7.74 2.74 -18.74
CA LYS A 46 -6.93 2.75 -19.97
C LYS A 46 -5.81 1.71 -19.91
N ALA A 47 -5.11 1.65 -18.78
CA ALA A 47 -4.02 0.72 -18.56
C ALA A 47 -4.52 -0.72 -18.57
N ASP A 48 -5.63 -1.03 -17.88
CA ASP A 48 -6.25 -2.35 -17.89
C ASP A 48 -6.72 -2.73 -19.30
N LYS A 49 -7.45 -1.86 -20.00
CA LYS A 49 -7.93 -2.12 -21.36
C LYS A 49 -6.82 -2.47 -22.34
N ALA A 50 -5.67 -1.80 -22.25
CA ALA A 50 -4.53 -2.04 -23.13
C ALA A 50 -3.53 -3.09 -22.58
N TYR A 51 -3.70 -3.50 -21.32
CA TYR A 51 -2.63 -4.09 -20.52
C TYR A 51 -1.31 -3.33 -20.62
N ASP A 52 -1.35 -1.99 -20.55
CA ASP A 52 -0.15 -1.16 -20.71
C ASP A 52 0.16 -0.42 -19.39
N PRO A 53 1.21 -0.83 -18.64
CA PRO A 53 1.59 -0.18 -17.39
C PRO A 53 1.99 1.30 -17.58
N ALA A 54 2.45 1.71 -18.77
CA ALA A 54 2.83 3.10 -19.00
C ALA A 54 1.64 4.07 -18.92
N LEU A 55 0.41 3.59 -19.12
CA LEU A 55 -0.78 4.44 -19.19
C LEU A 55 -1.27 4.93 -17.83
N ASP A 56 -0.88 4.29 -16.74
CA ASP A 56 -1.23 4.69 -15.37
C ASP A 56 -0.03 4.84 -14.42
N ALA A 57 1.20 4.68 -14.91
CA ALA A 57 2.44 4.82 -14.13
C ALA A 57 2.51 6.13 -13.31
N ASP A 58 2.02 7.25 -13.87
CA ASP A 58 1.99 8.55 -13.18
C ASP A 58 0.86 8.69 -12.15
N ARG A 59 0.00 7.66 -11.99
CA ARG A 59 -1.17 7.64 -11.11
C ARG A 59 -1.11 6.60 -10.03
N VAL A 60 -0.18 5.65 -10.12
CA VAL A 60 0.04 4.63 -9.09
C VAL A 60 1.46 4.73 -8.54
N THR A 61 1.63 4.34 -7.28
CA THR A 61 2.95 4.29 -6.62
C THR A 61 2.94 3.26 -5.49
N GLY A 62 4.06 3.08 -4.80
CA GLY A 62 4.15 2.25 -3.60
C GLY A 62 3.73 0.80 -3.84
N ALA A 63 3.00 0.23 -2.88
CA ALA A 63 2.57 -1.16 -2.93
C ALA A 63 1.56 -1.44 -4.04
N LEU A 64 0.59 -0.54 -4.23
CA LEU A 64 -0.39 -0.65 -5.33
C LEU A 64 0.31 -0.58 -6.69
N GLY A 65 1.20 0.40 -6.86
CA GLY A 65 1.97 0.56 -8.09
C GLY A 65 2.79 -0.68 -8.41
N ALA A 66 3.57 -1.20 -7.46
CA ALA A 66 4.36 -2.40 -7.67
C ALA A 66 3.51 -3.60 -8.13
N ILE A 67 2.37 -3.83 -7.48
CA ILE A 67 1.45 -4.93 -7.79
C ILE A 67 0.81 -4.73 -9.18
N ASN A 68 0.23 -3.55 -9.40
CA ASN A 68 -0.52 -3.24 -10.61
C ASN A 68 0.38 -3.26 -11.86
N GLN A 69 1.54 -2.60 -11.80
CA GLN A 69 2.46 -2.51 -12.93
C GLN A 69 3.00 -3.88 -13.35
N ALA A 70 3.33 -4.75 -12.38
CA ALA A 70 3.77 -6.11 -12.67
C ALA A 70 2.62 -6.97 -13.24
N GLY A 71 1.40 -6.81 -12.71
CA GLY A 71 0.21 -7.49 -13.23
C GLY A 71 -0.08 -7.11 -14.68
N LEU A 72 -0.10 -5.82 -15.01
CA LEU A 72 -0.31 -5.34 -16.38
C LEU A 72 0.77 -5.86 -17.33
N LYS A 73 2.04 -5.81 -16.92
CA LYS A 73 3.15 -6.36 -17.70
C LYS A 73 2.95 -7.86 -18.01
N ALA A 74 2.59 -8.65 -17.00
CA ALA A 74 2.37 -10.09 -17.18
C ALA A 74 1.21 -10.36 -18.15
N LYS A 75 0.08 -9.67 -17.95
CA LYS A 75 -1.11 -9.79 -18.80
C LYS A 75 -0.85 -9.34 -20.24
N HIS A 76 -0.04 -8.31 -20.46
CA HIS A 76 0.35 -7.83 -21.79
C HIS A 76 1.13 -8.89 -22.59
N VAL A 77 2.07 -9.57 -21.95
CA VAL A 77 2.83 -10.66 -22.58
C VAL A 77 1.89 -11.77 -23.06
N ASN A 78 0.87 -12.07 -22.26
CA ASN A 78 -0.11 -13.11 -22.57
C ASN A 78 -1.19 -12.64 -23.57
N ASN A 79 -1.48 -11.34 -23.61
CA ASN A 79 -2.52 -10.72 -24.44
C ASN A 79 -2.03 -9.38 -25.01
N PRO A 80 -1.16 -9.40 -26.04
CA PRO A 80 -0.52 -8.17 -26.55
C PRO A 80 -1.48 -7.21 -27.26
N GLN A 81 -2.70 -7.66 -27.58
CA GLN A 81 -3.75 -6.83 -28.19
C GLN A 81 -4.62 -6.11 -27.15
N GLY A 82 -4.32 -6.25 -25.87
CA GLY A 82 -5.09 -5.67 -24.76
C GLY A 82 -6.00 -6.68 -24.06
N ASN A 83 -6.82 -6.19 -23.13
CA ASN A 83 -7.69 -6.98 -22.30
C ASN A 83 -8.99 -7.36 -23.06
N PRO A 84 -9.19 -8.65 -23.41
CA PRO A 84 -10.42 -9.08 -24.09
C PRO A 84 -11.66 -9.02 -23.19
N ASP A 85 -11.46 -9.05 -21.87
CA ASP A 85 -12.52 -9.11 -20.86
C ASP A 85 -12.68 -7.76 -20.14
N HIS A 86 -12.22 -6.68 -20.76
CA HIS A 86 -12.23 -5.35 -20.14
C HIS A 86 -13.66 -4.87 -19.85
N THR A 87 -13.88 -4.50 -18.60
CA THR A 87 -15.02 -3.71 -18.13
C THR A 87 -14.47 -2.50 -17.39
N ASP A 88 -15.01 -1.32 -17.67
CA ASP A 88 -14.58 -0.10 -16.99
C ASP A 88 -14.83 -0.25 -15.47
N LEU A 89 -13.79 -0.01 -14.66
CA LEU A 89 -13.96 0.18 -13.23
C LEU A 89 -14.75 1.46 -13.00
N GLU A 90 -15.81 1.33 -12.21
CA GLU A 90 -16.55 2.46 -11.66
C GLU A 90 -16.37 2.47 -10.15
N LEU A 91 -16.08 3.67 -9.62
CA LEU A 91 -16.01 3.92 -8.18
C LEU A 91 -17.07 4.94 -7.80
N THR A 92 -18.11 4.47 -7.11
CA THR A 92 -19.32 5.20 -6.74
C THR A 92 -19.27 5.64 -5.27
N ASP A 93 -20.10 6.64 -4.94
CA ASP A 93 -20.26 7.18 -3.58
C ASP A 93 -18.94 7.41 -2.79
N PRO A 94 -17.98 8.17 -3.35
CA PRO A 94 -16.68 8.30 -2.71
C PRO A 94 -16.72 9.12 -1.41
N HIS A 95 -16.26 8.49 -0.33
CA HIS A 95 -16.05 9.09 0.98
C HIS A 95 -14.58 9.46 1.18
N TYR A 96 -14.30 10.77 1.25
CA TYR A 96 -12.94 11.30 1.38
C TYR A 96 -12.59 11.58 2.85
N THR A 97 -11.55 10.92 3.34
CA THR A 97 -10.96 11.16 4.67
C THR A 97 -9.65 11.90 4.52
N ILE A 98 -9.67 13.20 4.80
CA ILE A 98 -8.54 14.13 4.63
C ILE A 98 -7.95 14.48 5.99
N PRO A 99 -6.71 14.05 6.31
CA PRO A 99 -6.09 14.39 7.57
C PRO A 99 -5.48 15.79 7.60
N LYS A 100 -5.27 16.30 8.81
CA LYS A 100 -4.33 17.40 9.07
C LYS A 100 -2.90 16.88 9.14
N MET A 101 -1.99 17.54 8.44
CA MET A 101 -0.58 17.15 8.36
C MET A 101 0.34 18.35 8.22
N ALA A 102 1.49 18.29 8.89
CA ALA A 102 2.63 19.15 8.59
C ALA A 102 3.56 18.49 7.56
N GLY A 103 4.23 19.31 6.76
CA GLY A 103 5.24 18.84 5.80
C GLY A 103 4.71 17.94 4.69
N TRP A 104 5.65 17.18 4.11
CA TRP A 104 5.47 16.20 3.05
C TRP A 104 6.09 14.86 3.45
N PRO A 105 5.66 13.72 2.88
CA PRO A 105 4.55 13.58 1.93
C PRO A 105 3.17 13.85 2.57
N LYS A 106 2.19 14.21 1.75
CA LYS A 106 0.78 14.33 2.16
C LYS A 106 0.00 13.13 1.67
N PHE A 107 -1.04 12.74 2.40
CA PHE A 107 -1.95 11.66 1.99
C PHE A 107 -3.40 11.94 2.34
N PHE A 108 -4.33 11.28 1.65
CA PHE A 108 -5.72 11.15 2.06
C PHE A 108 -6.23 9.75 1.71
N VAL A 109 -7.34 9.35 2.31
CA VAL A 109 -7.99 8.05 2.07
C VAL A 109 -9.32 8.26 1.37
N VAL A 110 -9.62 7.40 0.40
CA VAL A 110 -10.93 7.32 -0.25
C VAL A 110 -11.48 5.93 0.01
N GLU A 111 -12.68 5.87 0.55
CA GLU A 111 -13.55 4.69 0.49
C GLU A 111 -14.55 4.93 -0.64
N ALA A 112 -14.68 3.98 -1.56
CA ALA A 112 -15.65 4.05 -2.64
C ALA A 112 -16.20 2.66 -2.93
N ASP A 113 -17.47 2.62 -3.32
CA ASP A 113 -18.15 1.42 -3.79
C ASP A 113 -17.64 1.03 -5.19
N THR A 114 -17.63 -0.26 -5.53
CA THR A 114 -17.07 -0.77 -6.80
C THR A 114 -18.07 -1.62 -7.56
N ASN A 115 -18.16 -1.41 -8.87
CA ASN A 115 -18.93 -2.27 -9.78
C ASN A 115 -18.30 -3.67 -10.01
N GLY A 116 -17.29 -4.06 -9.24
CA GLY A 116 -16.56 -5.32 -9.36
C GLY A 116 -17.13 -6.45 -8.51
N ASP A 117 -18.13 -6.19 -7.67
CA ASP A 117 -18.84 -7.19 -6.87
C ASP A 117 -20.29 -7.40 -7.34
N GLN A 118 -21.09 -8.11 -6.54
CA GLN A 118 -22.48 -8.39 -6.86
C GLN A 118 -23.42 -7.42 -6.12
N ASP A 119 -23.95 -6.44 -6.87
CA ASP A 119 -24.99 -5.54 -6.38
C ASP A 119 -26.24 -6.31 -5.94
N GLY A 120 -26.69 -6.06 -4.70
CA GLY A 120 -27.97 -6.57 -4.17
C GLY A 120 -27.89 -7.60 -3.05
N ASP A 121 -26.69 -8.12 -2.74
CA ASP A 121 -26.41 -8.89 -1.52
C ASP A 121 -25.41 -8.14 -0.63
N PRO A 122 -25.84 -7.57 0.50
CA PRO A 122 -24.94 -6.88 1.45
C PRO A 122 -23.81 -7.76 1.99
N ALA A 123 -23.88 -9.09 1.85
CA ALA A 123 -22.80 -9.99 2.22
C ALA A 123 -21.68 -10.07 1.16
N GLN A 124 -21.93 -9.59 -0.06
CA GLN A 124 -21.00 -9.59 -1.18
C GLN A 124 -20.53 -8.18 -1.59
N ASP A 125 -21.19 -7.15 -1.07
CA ASP A 125 -20.82 -5.74 -1.19
C ASP A 125 -19.43 -5.47 -0.59
N SER A 126 -18.59 -4.77 -1.35
CA SER A 126 -17.19 -4.49 -1.05
C SER A 126 -16.81 -3.08 -1.45
N SER A 127 -16.08 -2.38 -0.58
CA SER A 127 -15.55 -1.06 -0.89
C SER A 127 -14.05 -1.11 -1.13
N TRP A 128 -13.61 -0.30 -2.08
CA TRP A 128 -12.20 0.01 -2.30
C TRP A 128 -11.77 1.12 -1.35
N LEU A 129 -10.78 0.81 -0.51
CA LEU A 129 -10.07 1.80 0.29
C LEU A 129 -8.73 2.12 -0.35
N LEU A 130 -8.66 3.28 -1.00
CA LEU A 130 -7.50 3.80 -1.69
C LEU A 130 -6.78 4.86 -0.85
N VAL A 131 -5.45 4.76 -0.77
CA VAL A 131 -4.62 5.81 -0.19
C VAL A 131 -3.94 6.58 -1.30
N PHE A 132 -4.25 7.85 -1.44
CA PHE A 132 -3.56 8.75 -2.34
C PHE A 132 -2.45 9.48 -1.60
N THR A 133 -1.25 9.47 -2.18
CA THR A 133 -0.07 10.16 -1.63
C THR A 133 0.48 11.15 -2.64
N ARG A 134 1.14 12.18 -2.13
CA ARG A 134 1.83 13.20 -2.91
C ARG A 134 3.11 13.58 -2.17
N SER A 135 4.25 13.42 -2.84
CA SER A 135 5.57 13.60 -2.26
C SER A 135 6.00 15.06 -2.09
N GLY A 136 5.34 15.99 -2.79
CA GLY A 136 5.71 17.41 -2.76
C GLY A 136 4.71 18.34 -3.44
N PRO A 137 4.93 19.66 -3.36
CA PRO A 137 3.98 20.67 -3.86
C PRO A 137 3.81 20.70 -5.38
N HIS A 138 4.67 20.03 -6.15
CA HIS A 138 4.54 19.93 -7.61
C HIS A 138 4.32 18.48 -8.09
N ALA A 139 4.29 17.51 -7.16
CA ALA A 139 4.01 16.12 -7.50
C ALA A 139 2.51 15.90 -7.76
N LEU A 140 2.21 14.91 -8.59
CA LEU A 140 0.85 14.43 -8.78
C LEU A 140 0.39 13.63 -7.55
N TRP A 141 -0.92 13.54 -7.37
CA TRP A 141 -1.51 12.55 -6.47
C TRP A 141 -1.45 11.16 -7.12
N GLN A 142 -0.88 10.20 -6.40
CA GLN A 142 -0.74 8.81 -6.83
C GLN A 142 -1.37 7.88 -5.80
N ALA A 143 -2.10 6.86 -6.26
CA ALA A 143 -2.64 5.82 -5.41
C ALA A 143 -1.50 4.87 -4.99
N SER A 144 -1.24 4.81 -3.68
CA SER A 144 -0.10 4.10 -3.07
C SER A 144 -0.49 2.77 -2.42
N TYR A 145 -1.71 2.68 -1.91
CA TYR A 145 -2.29 1.49 -1.31
C TYR A 145 -3.74 1.32 -1.80
N LEU A 146 -4.17 0.07 -1.91
CA LEU A 146 -5.56 -0.33 -2.16
C LEU A 146 -5.88 -1.50 -1.25
N THR A 147 -6.98 -1.45 -0.52
CA THR A 147 -7.53 -2.62 0.16
C THR A 147 -9.00 -2.78 -0.17
N VAL A 148 -9.48 -4.02 -0.13
CA VAL A 148 -10.89 -4.34 -0.34
C VAL A 148 -11.45 -4.96 0.94
N LEU A 149 -12.58 -4.45 1.39
CA LEU A 149 -13.31 -4.94 2.56
C LEU A 149 -14.78 -4.51 2.47
N ALA A 150 -15.67 -5.26 3.11
CA ALA A 150 -17.06 -4.85 3.24
C ALA A 150 -17.15 -3.48 3.95
N PRO A 151 -18.07 -2.58 3.54
CA PRO A 151 -18.20 -1.24 4.14
C PRO A 151 -18.33 -1.28 5.67
N SER A 152 -19.13 -2.24 6.18
CA SER A 152 -19.33 -2.46 7.63
C SER A 152 -18.07 -2.83 8.42
N ARG A 153 -16.97 -3.14 7.73
CA ARG A 153 -15.68 -3.53 8.32
C ARG A 153 -14.66 -2.38 8.32
N VAL A 154 -14.98 -1.25 7.71
CA VAL A 154 -14.16 -0.04 7.74
C VAL A 154 -14.27 0.60 9.12
N PRO A 155 -13.17 0.76 9.89
CA PRO A 155 -13.23 1.38 11.20
C PRO A 155 -13.59 2.87 11.14
N GLU A 156 -14.30 3.35 12.15
CA GLU A 156 -14.63 4.77 12.24
C GLU A 156 -13.39 5.62 12.55
N PHE A 157 -13.03 6.52 11.63
CA PHE A 157 -11.93 7.47 11.82
C PHE A 157 -12.28 8.57 12.84
N ALA A 158 -11.27 8.99 13.60
CA ALA A 158 -11.35 10.19 14.43
C ALA A 158 -11.33 11.42 13.53
N VAL A 159 -12.42 12.19 13.56
CA VAL A 159 -12.60 13.40 12.77
C VAL A 159 -12.90 14.56 13.71
N GLY A 160 -12.14 15.64 13.57
CA GLY A 160 -12.29 16.86 14.35
C GLY A 160 -13.56 17.64 13.99
N LYS A 161 -13.85 18.69 14.77
CA LYS A 161 -15.02 19.56 14.54
C LYS A 161 -15.02 20.28 13.18
N ASP A 162 -13.87 20.38 12.54
CA ASP A 162 -13.67 20.95 11.22
C ASP A 162 -13.79 19.93 10.08
N GLY A 163 -14.15 18.68 10.39
CA GLY A 163 -14.35 17.63 9.41
C GLY A 163 -13.05 17.00 8.89
N LEU A 164 -11.91 17.27 9.53
CA LEU A 164 -10.61 16.72 9.14
C LEU A 164 -10.20 15.58 10.07
N ALA A 165 -9.55 14.57 9.50
CA ALA A 165 -9.03 13.43 10.24
C ALA A 165 -7.69 13.72 10.92
N GLU A 166 -7.28 12.82 11.80
CA GLU A 166 -5.99 12.90 12.49
C GLU A 166 -5.00 11.88 11.90
N ALA A 167 -3.92 12.37 11.30
CA ALA A 167 -2.83 11.52 10.84
C ALA A 167 -2.02 10.95 12.03
N VAL A 168 -1.54 9.73 11.87
CA VAL A 168 -0.67 9.04 12.82
C VAL A 168 0.78 9.21 12.38
N LYS A 169 1.65 9.66 13.29
CA LYS A 169 3.09 9.74 13.04
C LYS A 169 3.70 8.34 12.95
N SER A 170 4.72 8.18 12.12
CA SER A 170 5.42 6.89 11.95
C SER A 170 6.03 6.34 13.24
N ASP A 171 6.35 7.20 14.21
CA ASP A 171 6.96 6.90 15.50
C ASP A 171 5.95 6.92 16.67
N ALA A 172 4.64 6.89 16.41
CA ALA A 172 3.60 7.01 17.42
C ALA A 172 3.80 5.97 18.57
N PRO A 173 4.13 6.42 19.80
CA PRO A 173 4.54 5.52 20.88
C PRO A 173 3.36 4.95 21.68
N ASP A 174 2.16 5.49 21.46
CA ASP A 174 0.92 5.17 22.16
C ASP A 174 0.12 4.05 21.49
N LEU A 175 0.60 3.53 20.35
CA LEU A 175 0.05 2.37 19.66
C LEU A 175 0.78 1.08 20.05
N ALA A 176 0.18 -0.08 19.80
CA ALA A 176 0.82 -1.36 20.12
C ALA A 176 2.10 -1.56 19.30
N THR A 177 2.14 -1.10 18.03
CA THR A 177 3.38 -1.02 17.24
C THR A 177 3.41 0.26 16.42
N ALA A 178 4.39 1.13 16.66
CA ALA A 178 4.55 2.36 15.86
C ALA A 178 4.50 2.05 14.34
N PRO A 179 3.80 2.86 13.52
CA PRO A 179 3.56 2.53 12.11
C PRO A 179 4.83 2.19 11.32
N GLY A 180 5.93 2.92 11.56
CA GLY A 180 7.23 2.69 10.93
C GLY A 180 7.89 1.34 11.28
N GLN A 181 7.40 0.63 12.29
CA GLN A 181 7.88 -0.69 12.70
C GLN A 181 6.96 -1.84 12.24
N LEU A 182 5.77 -1.56 11.71
CA LEU A 182 4.78 -2.59 11.38
C LEU A 182 5.28 -3.60 10.35
N SER A 183 5.94 -3.13 9.29
CA SER A 183 6.46 -4.03 8.25
C SER A 183 7.47 -5.02 8.82
N LYS A 184 8.34 -4.55 9.71
CA LYS A 184 9.33 -5.38 10.40
C LYS A 184 8.67 -6.32 11.41
N ALA A 185 7.73 -5.82 12.21
CA ALA A 185 7.01 -6.62 13.19
C ALA A 185 6.24 -7.77 12.50
N TYR A 186 5.53 -7.46 11.41
CA TYR A 186 4.74 -8.43 10.67
C TYR A 186 5.61 -9.49 9.98
N THR A 187 6.69 -9.09 9.29
CA THR A 187 7.59 -10.05 8.64
C THR A 187 8.32 -10.94 9.66
N THR A 188 8.73 -10.38 10.80
CA THR A 188 9.28 -11.17 11.93
C THR A 188 8.25 -12.16 12.46
N TYR A 189 7.00 -11.73 12.66
CA TYR A 189 5.91 -12.60 13.11
C TYR A 189 5.67 -13.76 12.13
N LEU A 190 5.67 -13.52 10.82
CA LEU A 190 5.48 -14.60 9.85
C LEU A 190 6.58 -15.65 9.93
N GLN A 191 7.83 -15.22 10.10
CA GLN A 191 9.00 -16.11 10.17
C GLN A 191 9.09 -16.86 11.51
N GLN A 192 8.91 -16.16 12.62
CA GLN A 192 9.26 -16.67 13.96
C GLN A 192 8.03 -16.95 14.83
N GLY A 193 6.87 -16.40 14.48
CA GLY A 193 5.69 -16.38 15.34
C GLY A 193 5.81 -15.32 16.42
N GLY A 194 5.18 -15.58 17.56
CA GLY A 194 5.13 -14.67 18.69
C GLY A 194 3.78 -13.97 18.84
N ASP A 195 3.73 -13.04 19.79
CA ASP A 195 2.56 -12.26 20.12
C ASP A 195 2.51 -10.94 19.31
N GLY A 196 1.47 -10.13 19.51
CA GLY A 196 1.34 -8.80 18.90
C GLY A 196 0.45 -8.73 17.66
N PHE A 197 0.15 -9.87 17.03
CA PHE A 197 -0.88 -9.96 15.99
C PHE A 197 -2.00 -10.91 16.41
N ALA A 198 -3.24 -10.47 16.20
CA ALA A 198 -4.41 -11.29 16.47
C ALA A 198 -4.43 -12.51 15.52
N PRO A 199 -4.86 -13.70 15.99
CA PRO A 199 -5.04 -14.85 15.13
C PRO A 199 -6.02 -14.58 13.98
N GLY A 200 -5.70 -15.09 12.79
CA GLY A 200 -6.48 -14.84 11.59
C GLY A 200 -5.85 -15.44 10.32
N ALA A 201 -6.58 -15.36 9.21
CA ALA A 201 -6.17 -15.95 7.93
C ALA A 201 -4.84 -15.39 7.41
N GLN A 202 -4.54 -14.11 7.68
CA GLN A 202 -3.31 -13.43 7.25
C GLN A 202 -2.20 -13.45 8.32
N THR A 203 -2.40 -14.15 9.44
CA THR A 203 -1.43 -14.25 10.55
C THR A 203 -1.16 -15.71 10.88
N SER A 204 -1.69 -16.24 11.98
CA SER A 204 -1.48 -17.62 12.42
C SER A 204 -1.97 -18.65 11.39
N GLY A 205 -3.07 -18.36 10.69
CA GLY A 205 -3.58 -19.22 9.62
C GLY A 205 -2.64 -19.30 8.43
N TRP A 206 -2.04 -18.18 8.02
CA TRP A 206 -1.08 -18.18 6.91
C TRP A 206 0.20 -18.93 7.26
N ARG A 207 0.68 -18.78 8.50
CA ARG A 207 1.84 -19.53 9.01
C ARG A 207 1.57 -21.04 9.00
N ALA A 208 0.43 -21.47 9.53
CA ALA A 208 0.03 -22.88 9.52
C ALA A 208 -0.08 -23.44 8.09
N GLN A 209 -0.62 -22.65 7.16
CA GLN A 209 -0.69 -23.05 5.75
C GLN A 209 0.70 -23.18 5.12
N ARG A 210 1.62 -22.24 5.38
CA ARG A 210 3.01 -22.29 4.90
C ARG A 210 3.76 -23.49 5.48
N GLU A 211 3.56 -23.80 6.75
CA GLU A 211 4.15 -24.99 7.38
C GLU A 211 3.68 -26.28 6.71
N LYS A 212 2.37 -26.39 6.46
CA LYS A 212 1.78 -27.51 5.71
C LYS A 212 2.32 -27.62 4.28
N ASP A 213 2.63 -26.49 3.66
CA ASP A 213 3.07 -26.41 2.27
C ASP A 213 4.59 -26.49 2.08
N ALA A 214 5.37 -26.34 3.16
CA ALA A 214 6.83 -26.34 3.13
C ALA A 214 7.42 -27.63 2.56
N SER A 215 6.74 -28.77 2.78
CA SER A 215 7.18 -30.07 2.29
C SER A 215 5.99 -30.87 1.75
N ARG A 216 5.93 -31.02 0.43
CA ARG A 216 5.00 -31.90 -0.27
C ARG A 216 5.77 -32.98 -1.04
N PRO A 217 5.17 -34.13 -1.36
CA PRO A 217 5.85 -35.15 -2.16
C PRO A 217 6.40 -34.56 -3.47
N GLY A 218 7.73 -34.61 -3.64
CA GLY A 218 8.41 -34.12 -4.84
C GLY A 218 8.59 -32.59 -4.94
N VAL A 219 8.11 -31.79 -3.98
CA VAL A 219 8.30 -30.32 -3.98
C VAL A 219 8.57 -29.83 -2.56
N SER A 220 9.63 -29.03 -2.40
CA SER A 220 9.89 -28.27 -1.17
C SER A 220 9.65 -26.78 -1.41
N ARG A 221 9.16 -26.09 -0.38
CA ARG A 221 8.93 -24.64 -0.39
C ARG A 221 9.67 -23.97 0.75
N GLN A 222 10.32 -22.86 0.44
CA GLN A 222 11.04 -22.02 1.40
C GLN A 222 10.49 -20.61 1.33
N TYR A 223 10.33 -19.97 2.48
CA TYR A 223 9.76 -18.63 2.59
C TYR A 223 10.76 -17.66 3.21
N ILE A 224 10.87 -16.47 2.63
CA ILE A 224 11.61 -15.34 3.22
C ILE A 224 10.71 -14.11 3.16
N ASP A 225 10.47 -13.49 4.30
CA ASP A 225 9.71 -12.26 4.41
C ASP A 225 10.66 -11.10 4.75
N GLN A 226 10.50 -9.96 4.09
CA GLN A 226 11.33 -8.77 4.29
C GLN A 226 10.45 -7.54 4.52
N PRO A 227 10.84 -6.67 5.47
CA PRO A 227 10.17 -5.40 5.64
C PRO A 227 10.41 -4.49 4.44
N VAL A 228 9.40 -3.70 4.09
CA VAL A 228 9.48 -2.58 3.15
C VAL A 228 8.69 -1.43 3.75
N ALA A 229 9.36 -0.32 4.06
CA ALA A 229 8.75 0.82 4.76
C ALA A 229 9.32 2.19 4.34
N ASP A 230 10.17 2.23 3.32
CA ASP A 230 10.85 3.45 2.88
C ASP A 230 10.23 4.00 1.58
N GLY A 231 10.44 5.30 1.35
CA GLY A 231 9.99 5.98 0.13
C GLY A 231 8.48 5.83 -0.09
N ASP A 232 8.10 5.40 -1.30
CA ASP A 232 6.69 5.23 -1.68
C ASP A 232 5.99 4.05 -0.95
N PHE A 233 6.73 3.22 -0.22
CA PHE A 233 6.20 2.17 0.66
C PHE A 233 6.10 2.61 2.13
N ALA A 234 6.30 3.91 2.42
CA ALA A 234 6.16 4.42 3.77
C ALA A 234 4.74 4.15 4.30
N PRO A 235 4.62 3.68 5.56
CA PRO A 235 3.32 3.44 6.14
C PRO A 235 2.62 4.77 6.43
N VAL A 236 1.30 4.80 6.22
CA VAL A 236 0.45 5.94 6.61
C VAL A 236 -0.70 5.45 7.47
N GLY A 237 -1.16 6.29 8.40
CA GLY A 237 -2.23 5.90 9.29
C GLY A 237 -3.13 7.05 9.71
N LEU A 238 -4.37 6.69 10.03
CA LEU A 238 -5.39 7.58 10.56
C LEU A 238 -5.83 7.08 11.93
N ARG A 239 -6.04 8.01 12.87
CA ARG A 239 -6.61 7.66 14.18
C ARG A 239 -8.04 7.15 14.03
N THR A 240 -8.40 6.18 14.84
CA THR A 240 -9.78 5.70 15.00
C THR A 240 -10.44 6.38 16.20
N LYS A 241 -11.78 6.41 16.26
CA LYS A 241 -12.51 7.06 17.36
C LYS A 241 -12.24 6.47 18.75
N ASP A 242 -11.93 5.18 18.84
CA ASP A 242 -11.50 4.51 20.08
C ASP A 242 -10.05 4.85 20.48
N GLY A 243 -9.36 5.60 19.61
CA GLY A 243 -8.01 6.11 19.75
C GLY A 243 -6.89 5.11 19.42
N GLY A 244 -7.23 3.98 18.79
CA GLY A 244 -6.26 3.21 18.01
C GLY A 244 -5.91 3.91 16.70
N ALA A 245 -5.47 3.12 15.71
CA ALA A 245 -5.19 3.59 14.36
C ALA A 245 -5.52 2.54 13.31
N VAL A 246 -6.04 3.01 12.17
CA VAL A 246 -5.95 2.26 10.92
C VAL A 246 -4.64 2.62 10.26
N ILE A 247 -3.84 1.62 9.89
CA ILE A 247 -2.55 1.82 9.26
C ILE A 247 -2.47 0.99 7.98
N PHE A 248 -1.99 1.65 6.91
CA PHE A 248 -1.62 1.03 5.66
C PHE A 248 -0.11 0.86 5.62
N PHE A 249 0.36 -0.35 5.32
CA PHE A 249 1.79 -0.63 5.17
C PHE A 249 2.00 -1.71 4.11
N ALA A 250 3.27 -1.95 3.77
CA ALA A 250 3.66 -2.96 2.79
C ALA A 250 4.63 -3.99 3.38
N SER A 251 4.72 -5.16 2.77
CA SER A 251 5.80 -6.11 3.02
C SER A 251 6.16 -6.89 1.76
N ARG A 252 7.38 -7.43 1.72
CA ARG A 252 7.87 -8.24 0.61
C ARG A 252 7.99 -9.70 1.03
N HIS A 253 7.60 -10.59 0.14
CA HIS A 253 7.54 -12.02 0.38
C HIS A 253 8.19 -12.77 -0.76
N TYR A 254 9.14 -13.63 -0.43
CA TYR A 254 9.79 -14.56 -1.33
C TYR A 254 9.33 -15.98 -1.03
N GLU A 255 9.04 -16.72 -2.09
CA GLU A 255 8.72 -18.14 -2.02
C GLU A 255 9.57 -18.87 -3.05
N LYS A 256 10.45 -19.77 -2.61
CA LYS A 256 11.21 -20.65 -3.49
C LYS A 256 10.56 -22.03 -3.50
N GLU A 257 10.08 -22.45 -4.65
CA GLU A 257 9.65 -23.82 -4.89
C GLU A 257 10.79 -24.60 -5.54
N THR A 258 11.12 -25.78 -5.03
CA THR A 258 12.14 -26.68 -5.60
C THR A 258 11.55 -28.06 -5.80
N ALA A 259 11.49 -28.50 -7.06
CA ALA A 259 11.01 -29.82 -7.44
C ALA A 259 12.12 -30.89 -7.33
N ALA A 260 11.72 -32.14 -7.13
CA ALA A 260 12.57 -33.29 -7.37
C ALA A 260 12.95 -33.37 -8.86
N LYS A 261 14.11 -33.95 -9.20
CA LYS A 261 14.62 -34.04 -10.58
C LYS A 261 13.66 -34.68 -11.58
N THR A 262 12.73 -35.51 -11.10
CA THR A 262 11.75 -36.24 -11.92
C THR A 262 10.45 -35.47 -12.11
N LEU A 263 10.30 -34.28 -11.53
CA LEU A 263 9.09 -33.48 -11.54
C LEU A 263 9.35 -32.13 -12.21
N THR A 264 8.46 -31.74 -13.12
CA THR A 264 8.47 -30.42 -13.73
C THR A 264 7.57 -29.49 -12.92
N LEU A 265 8.06 -28.30 -12.58
CA LEU A 265 7.24 -27.27 -11.94
C LEU A 265 6.18 -26.75 -12.92
N ASN A 266 4.93 -26.69 -12.47
CA ASN A 266 3.89 -26.01 -13.21
C ASN A 266 4.04 -24.49 -13.00
N VAL A 267 4.38 -23.76 -14.06
CA VAL A 267 4.57 -22.31 -14.01
C VAL A 267 3.43 -21.65 -14.80
N PRO A 268 2.45 -21.03 -14.11
CA PRO A 268 1.34 -20.35 -14.79
C PRO A 268 1.82 -19.26 -15.75
N PRO A 269 1.05 -18.92 -16.81
CA PRO A 269 1.45 -17.95 -17.82
C PRO A 269 1.90 -16.60 -17.25
N ASP A 270 1.16 -16.03 -16.29
CA ASP A 270 1.53 -14.75 -15.67
C ASP A 270 2.84 -14.83 -14.89
N VAL A 271 3.10 -15.96 -14.22
CA VAL A 271 4.39 -16.22 -13.55
C VAL A 271 5.50 -16.30 -14.58
N LYS A 272 5.27 -17.04 -15.67
CA LYS A 272 6.25 -17.20 -16.76
C LYS A 272 6.59 -15.85 -17.41
N ALA A 273 5.59 -14.98 -17.61
CA ALA A 273 5.78 -13.65 -18.16
C ALA A 273 6.66 -12.73 -17.28
N LEU A 274 6.68 -12.97 -15.96
CA LEU A 274 7.54 -12.27 -15.01
C LEU A 274 8.82 -13.05 -14.65
N THR A 275 9.01 -14.24 -15.21
CA THR A 275 10.17 -15.08 -14.92
C THR A 275 11.39 -14.62 -15.70
N THR A 276 12.48 -14.44 -14.98
CA THR A 276 13.83 -14.33 -15.54
C THR A 276 14.58 -15.66 -15.37
N GLY A 277 15.42 -16.03 -16.34
CA GLY A 277 16.13 -17.30 -16.34
C GLY A 277 15.25 -18.52 -16.67
N ASP A 278 15.88 -19.68 -16.81
CA ASP A 278 15.19 -20.94 -17.11
C ASP A 278 14.70 -21.60 -15.82
N VAL A 279 13.42 -21.96 -15.76
CA VAL A 279 12.89 -22.77 -14.65
C VAL A 279 13.33 -24.21 -14.85
N LYS A 280 14.46 -24.59 -14.22
CA LYS A 280 14.97 -25.96 -14.25
C LYS A 280 14.38 -26.74 -13.09
N GLN A 281 15.01 -26.65 -11.92
CA GLN A 281 14.60 -27.41 -10.75
C GLN A 281 13.84 -26.53 -9.76
N SER A 282 14.04 -25.22 -9.80
CA SER A 282 13.42 -24.30 -8.86
C SER A 282 12.94 -23.01 -9.50
N ILE A 283 11.99 -22.38 -8.82
CA ILE A 283 11.53 -21.03 -9.12
C ILE A 283 11.43 -20.25 -7.82
N THR A 284 11.92 -19.01 -7.82
CA THR A 284 11.73 -18.06 -6.72
C THR A 284 10.73 -17.00 -7.14
N LEU A 285 9.66 -16.84 -6.38
CA LEU A 285 8.58 -15.90 -6.60
C LEU A 285 8.75 -14.72 -5.65
N GLU A 286 8.76 -13.49 -6.17
CA GLU A 286 8.76 -12.26 -5.37
C GLU A 286 7.39 -11.61 -5.42
N ARG A 287 6.83 -11.35 -4.24
CA ARG A 287 5.52 -10.72 -4.08
C ARG A 287 5.60 -9.51 -3.18
N ILE A 288 4.92 -8.44 -3.57
CA ILE A 288 4.62 -7.31 -2.69
C ILE A 288 3.21 -7.50 -2.14
N SER A 289 3.05 -7.25 -0.85
CA SER A 289 1.76 -7.14 -0.19
C SER A 289 1.51 -5.72 0.25
N ASN A 290 0.27 -5.28 0.07
CA ASN A 290 -0.30 -4.17 0.81
C ASN A 290 -1.15 -4.73 1.96
N GLN A 291 -1.23 -3.98 3.05
CA GLN A 291 -2.03 -4.35 4.21
C GLN A 291 -2.76 -3.14 4.74
N MET A 292 -3.96 -3.36 5.26
CA MET A 292 -4.69 -2.45 6.15
C MET A 292 -4.86 -3.15 7.48
N VAL A 293 -4.45 -2.50 8.56
CA VAL A 293 -4.54 -3.04 9.92
C VAL A 293 -5.23 -2.09 10.86
N LEU A 294 -5.86 -2.66 11.88
CA LEU A 294 -6.25 -1.94 13.09
C LEU A 294 -5.18 -2.19 14.15
N ASP A 295 -4.45 -1.14 14.51
CA ASP A 295 -3.47 -1.13 15.59
C ASP A 295 -4.11 -0.46 16.82
N PRO A 296 -4.36 -1.22 17.90
CA PRO A 296 -4.98 -0.66 19.10
C PRO A 296 -4.01 0.26 19.86
N LYS A 297 -4.56 0.98 20.85
CA LYS A 297 -3.73 1.64 21.87
C LYS A 297 -2.82 0.63 22.57
N LYS A 298 -1.63 1.07 22.91
CA LYS A 298 -0.69 0.29 23.70
C LYS A 298 -1.27 -0.02 25.08
N GLY A 299 -1.17 -1.29 25.49
CA GLY A 299 -1.53 -1.78 26.83
C GLY A 299 -1.95 -3.25 26.81
N GLY A 300 -1.87 -3.94 27.95
CA GLY A 300 -2.35 -5.32 28.13
C GLY A 300 -2.05 -6.28 26.96
N ASP A 301 -3.06 -7.08 26.59
CA ASP A 301 -3.03 -8.04 25.47
C ASP A 301 -3.33 -7.37 24.11
N ALA A 302 -2.87 -6.14 23.90
CA ALA A 302 -3.08 -5.41 22.65
C ALA A 302 -2.49 -6.18 21.45
N GLN A 303 -3.35 -6.51 20.50
CA GLN A 303 -2.99 -7.24 19.30
C GLN A 303 -3.47 -6.51 18.04
N ILE A 304 -2.57 -6.37 17.08
CA ILE A 304 -2.85 -5.79 15.77
C ILE A 304 -3.72 -6.76 14.99
N ARG A 305 -4.79 -6.25 14.39
CA ARG A 305 -5.69 -7.03 13.53
C ARG A 305 -5.44 -6.68 12.07
N ILE A 306 -5.14 -7.69 11.24
CA ILE A 306 -5.15 -7.52 9.79
C ILE A 306 -6.60 -7.45 9.31
N LEU A 307 -6.99 -6.32 8.74
CA LEU A 307 -8.35 -6.10 8.22
C LEU A 307 -8.47 -6.54 6.77
N SER A 308 -7.46 -6.21 5.96
CA SER A 308 -7.38 -6.57 4.56
C SER A 308 -5.93 -6.68 4.13
N ARG A 309 -5.68 -7.52 3.11
CA ARG A 309 -4.36 -7.72 2.51
C ARG A 309 -4.53 -8.09 1.05
N ILE A 310 -3.93 -7.31 0.16
CA ILE A 310 -3.79 -7.66 -1.25
C ILE A 310 -2.33 -8.00 -1.50
N GLN A 311 -2.09 -9.03 -2.32
CA GLN A 311 -0.76 -9.45 -2.71
C GLN A 311 -0.70 -9.62 -4.21
N GLY A 312 0.39 -9.15 -4.82
CA GLY A 312 0.68 -9.36 -6.24
C GLY A 312 2.05 -9.98 -6.45
N LEU A 313 2.17 -10.79 -7.50
CA LEU A 313 3.47 -11.22 -8.02
C LEU A 313 4.14 -10.07 -8.74
N THR A 314 5.38 -9.78 -8.36
CA THR A 314 6.15 -8.65 -8.90
C THR A 314 7.36 -9.09 -9.71
N ALA A 315 7.92 -10.27 -9.40
CA ALA A 315 8.97 -10.89 -10.20
C ALA A 315 8.99 -12.40 -9.95
N ALA A 316 9.60 -13.13 -10.88
CA ALA A 316 9.97 -14.53 -10.68
C ALA A 316 11.37 -14.80 -11.26
N LYS A 317 12.04 -15.82 -10.71
CA LYS A 317 13.36 -16.25 -11.18
C LYS A 317 13.44 -17.77 -11.25
N GLY A 318 13.73 -18.31 -12.43
CA GLY A 318 14.01 -19.72 -12.64
C GLY A 318 15.48 -20.06 -12.37
N GLU A 319 15.73 -21.20 -11.71
CA GLU A 319 17.06 -21.72 -11.38
C GLU A 319 17.15 -23.25 -11.55
#